data_AF-A0A953PDQ3-F1
#
_entry.id   AF-A0A953PDQ3-F1
#
_cell.length_a   1.000
_cell.length_b   1.000
_cell.length_c   1.000
_cell.angle_alpha   90.00
_cell.angle_beta   90.00
_cell.angle_gamma   90.00
#
_symmetry.space_group_name_H-M   'P 1'
#
loop_
_entity.id
_entity.type
_entity.pdbx_description
1 polymer ?
#
loop_
_entity_poly.entity_id
_entity_poly.type
_entity_poly.pdbx_seq_one_letter_code
_entity_poly.pdbx_strand_id
1 'polypeptide(L)'
;MKRIAVILAVWSIALCAAAQNSGQPAQQTPPPGQAAPAQGAAPAAKRPPQAKTQPEFDAYKTAAANTDPAAFEKASDDFATKFPDSELRVLLYKNAMRNYQSANNGEKTEAMGRKVLSFDGDDPEALVMVAEVIAEKTRDTDLDRDQRYDEAVKMATKATSTVDTDINAPAGTPQDKLDAYKSLLRSNAYSIVGTIAYKKENYPVAQENLQKSIDAYPSQPDPVVVLRLALSLDKQQKYPEALKVANRAVELTQDNTAIGTPARRERDRLQQLTGGAPPAQPASQPPKN
;
A
#
# COMPACT_ATOMS: atom_id res chain seq x y z
N MET A 1 17.96 6.76 -0.49
CA MET A 1 17.47 5.38 -0.39
C MET A 1 16.49 5.18 -1.54
N LYS A 2 16.87 4.41 -2.57
CA LYS A 2 15.95 4.09 -3.67
C LYS A 2 15.02 3.01 -3.16
N ARG A 3 13.80 3.40 -2.74
CA ARG A 3 12.73 2.43 -2.51
C ARG A 3 12.57 1.65 -3.81
N ILE A 4 12.46 0.33 -3.69
CA ILE A 4 12.13 -0.53 -4.82
C ILE A 4 10.81 0.03 -5.35
N ALA A 5 10.87 0.65 -6.53
CA ALA A 5 9.68 1.07 -7.24
C ALA A 5 8.88 -0.21 -7.47
N VAL A 6 7.81 -0.40 -6.69
CA VAL A 6 6.78 -1.36 -7.04
C VAL A 6 6.22 -0.83 -8.34
N ILE A 7 6.63 -1.45 -9.45
CA ILE A 7 6.08 -1.19 -10.77
C ILE A 7 4.62 -1.67 -10.68
N LEU A 8 3.74 -0.79 -10.22
CA LEU A 8 2.32 -0.90 -10.51
C LEU A 8 2.24 -0.77 -12.02
N ALA A 9 2.17 -1.92 -12.69
CA ALA A 9 1.97 -2.00 -14.13
C ALA A 9 0.84 -1.03 -14.46
N VAL A 10 1.18 0.02 -15.22
CA VAL A 10 0.24 1.04 -15.65
C VAL A 10 -0.89 0.30 -16.34
N TRP A 11 -2.06 0.34 -15.72
CA TRP A 11 -3.27 -0.23 -16.28
C TRP A 11 -3.65 0.65 -17.46
N SER A 12 -3.15 0.28 -18.65
CA SER A 12 -3.63 0.80 -19.91
C SER A 12 -5.14 0.56 -19.97
N ILE A 13 -5.90 1.66 -19.91
CA ILE A 13 -7.37 1.64 -20.01
C ILE A 13 -7.71 1.09 -21.40
N ALA A 14 -8.10 -0.18 -21.47
CA ALA A 14 -8.76 -0.73 -22.64
C ALA A 14 -10.16 -0.10 -22.71
N LEU A 15 -10.41 0.65 -23.79
CA LEU A 15 -11.72 1.19 -24.12
C LEU A 15 -12.70 0.04 -24.36
N CYS A 16 -13.87 0.08 -23.72
CA CYS A 16 -15.04 -0.61 -24.23
C CYS A 16 -16.12 0.40 -24.58
N ALA A 17 -16.45 0.39 -25.88
CA ALA A 17 -17.57 1.07 -26.49
C ALA A 17 -18.90 0.61 -25.86
N ALA A 18 -19.88 1.51 -25.91
CA ALA A 18 -21.24 1.26 -25.52
C ALA A 18 -21.81 0.00 -26.20
N ALA A 19 -22.19 -1.00 -25.40
CA ALA A 19 -23.03 -2.10 -25.84
C ALA A 19 -24.46 -1.85 -25.34
N GLN A 20 -25.35 -1.55 -26.29
CA GLN A 20 -26.80 -1.55 -26.09
C GLN A 20 -27.23 -2.96 -25.70
N ASN A 21 -27.80 -3.12 -24.50
CA ASN A 21 -28.29 -4.41 -24.03
C ASN A 21 -29.81 -4.48 -24.24
N SER A 22 -30.23 -5.17 -25.30
CA SER A 22 -31.62 -5.54 -25.57
C SER A 22 -31.87 -6.99 -25.14
N GLY A 23 -32.84 -7.21 -24.24
CA GLY A 23 -33.67 -8.43 -24.20
C GLY A 23 -33.17 -9.65 -23.42
N GLN A 24 -33.67 -9.79 -22.19
CA GLN A 24 -33.94 -10.97 -21.34
C GLN A 24 -33.31 -12.36 -21.64
N PRO A 25 -32.75 -13.05 -20.62
CA PRO A 25 -32.65 -14.51 -20.60
C PRO A 25 -33.90 -15.16 -20.00
N ALA A 26 -34.37 -16.23 -20.65
CA ALA A 26 -35.44 -17.11 -20.21
C ALA A 26 -35.04 -17.90 -18.94
N GLN A 27 -35.97 -18.01 -17.99
CA GLN A 27 -35.84 -18.87 -16.80
C GLN A 27 -35.95 -20.35 -17.18
N GLN A 28 -34.88 -21.11 -16.93
CA GLN A 28 -34.93 -22.56 -16.79
C GLN A 28 -34.66 -22.91 -15.32
N THR A 29 -35.64 -23.54 -14.68
CA THR A 29 -35.59 -24.00 -13.28
C THR A 29 -34.85 -25.35 -13.19
N PRO A 30 -33.78 -25.50 -12.39
CA PRO A 30 -33.21 -26.81 -12.07
C PRO A 30 -33.97 -27.51 -10.92
N PRO A 31 -33.89 -28.86 -10.81
CA PRO A 31 -34.64 -29.65 -9.83
C PRO A 31 -34.11 -29.49 -8.38
N PRO A 32 -34.96 -29.71 -7.36
CA PRO A 32 -34.61 -29.46 -5.96
C PRO A 32 -33.85 -30.64 -5.35
N GLY A 33 -32.71 -30.38 -4.71
CA GLY A 33 -32.11 -31.33 -3.76
C GLY A 33 -30.58 -31.42 -3.79
N GLN A 34 -29.90 -30.36 -3.32
CA GLN A 34 -28.64 -30.43 -2.55
C GLN A 34 -28.26 -29.00 -2.18
N ALA A 35 -28.42 -28.65 -0.90
CA ALA A 35 -27.95 -27.39 -0.36
C ALA A 35 -26.42 -27.44 -0.28
N ALA A 36 -25.75 -26.87 -1.28
CA ALA A 36 -24.38 -26.43 -1.13
C ALA A 36 -24.35 -25.29 -0.10
N PRO A 37 -23.34 -25.23 0.79
CA PRO A 37 -23.23 -24.11 1.73
C PRO A 37 -23.20 -22.80 0.94
N ALA A 38 -24.11 -21.90 1.29
CA ALA A 38 -24.18 -20.58 0.70
C ALA A 38 -22.83 -19.89 0.89
N GLN A 39 -22.04 -19.83 -0.18
CA GLN A 39 -20.96 -18.87 -0.31
C GLN A 39 -21.65 -17.51 -0.18
N GLY A 40 -21.44 -16.86 0.98
CA GLY A 40 -21.97 -15.54 1.24
C GLY A 40 -21.64 -14.65 0.06
N ALA A 41 -22.66 -14.00 -0.50
CA ALA A 41 -22.48 -13.07 -1.59
C ALA A 41 -21.38 -12.08 -1.19
N ALA A 42 -20.30 -12.04 -1.96
CA ALA A 42 -19.23 -11.08 -1.74
C ALA A 42 -19.85 -9.67 -1.71
N PRO A 43 -19.46 -8.80 -0.75
CA PRO A 43 -19.96 -7.43 -0.70
C PRO A 43 -19.85 -6.78 -2.08
N ALA A 44 -20.95 -6.16 -2.53
CA ALA A 44 -20.99 -5.52 -3.84
C ALA A 44 -19.93 -4.40 -3.89
N ALA A 45 -18.95 -4.54 -4.78
CA ALA A 45 -17.90 -3.54 -4.98
C ALA A 45 -18.51 -2.21 -5.46
N LYS A 46 -17.90 -1.09 -5.04
CA LYS A 46 -18.29 0.25 -5.47
C LYS A 46 -18.23 0.38 -7.00
N ARG A 47 -19.26 1.01 -7.60
CA ARG A 47 -19.28 1.26 -9.06
C ARG A 47 -18.10 2.17 -9.44
N PRO A 48 -17.37 1.86 -10.53
CA PRO A 48 -16.31 2.74 -11.01
C PRO A 48 -16.83 4.14 -11.40
N PRO A 49 -16.03 5.21 -11.20
CA PRO A 49 -16.33 6.56 -11.68
C PRO A 49 -16.61 6.63 -13.18
N GLN A 50 -17.59 7.44 -13.59
CA GLN A 50 -18.00 7.59 -15.00
C GLN A 50 -18.05 9.05 -15.46
N ALA A 51 -17.79 9.27 -16.75
CA ALA A 51 -18.07 10.54 -17.39
C ALA A 51 -19.60 10.72 -17.50
N LYS A 52 -20.09 11.92 -17.22
CA LYS A 52 -21.49 12.29 -17.44
C LYS A 52 -21.74 12.77 -18.87
N THR A 53 -20.73 13.34 -19.51
CA THR A 53 -20.86 13.92 -20.87
C THR A 53 -19.65 13.60 -21.75
N GLN A 54 -19.83 13.68 -23.07
CA GLN A 54 -18.74 13.50 -24.03
C GLN A 54 -17.62 14.56 -23.87
N PRO A 55 -17.91 15.87 -23.72
CA PRO A 55 -16.85 16.87 -23.52
C PRO A 55 -16.03 16.66 -22.25
N GLU A 56 -16.66 16.14 -21.19
CA GLU A 56 -15.98 15.74 -19.95
C GLU A 56 -15.04 14.56 -20.22
N PHE A 57 -15.52 13.53 -20.92
CA PHE A 57 -14.69 12.38 -21.25
C PHE A 57 -13.48 12.75 -22.12
N ASP A 58 -13.66 13.63 -23.10
CA ASP A 58 -12.57 14.09 -23.96
C ASP A 58 -11.55 14.93 -23.19
N ALA A 59 -12.01 15.84 -22.30
CA ALA A 59 -11.12 16.61 -21.44
C ALA A 59 -10.35 15.71 -20.45
N TYR A 60 -10.99 14.67 -19.92
CA TYR A 60 -10.33 13.67 -19.08
C TYR A 60 -9.21 12.97 -19.85
N LYS A 61 -9.46 12.51 -21.08
CA LYS A 61 -8.43 11.88 -21.92
C LYS A 61 -7.25 12.81 -22.16
N THR A 62 -7.51 14.07 -22.48
CA THR A 62 -6.46 15.07 -22.67
C THR A 62 -5.63 15.26 -21.40
N ALA A 63 -6.28 15.38 -20.23
CA ALA A 63 -5.56 15.51 -18.96
C ALA A 63 -4.73 14.25 -18.64
N ALA A 64 -5.32 13.07 -18.80
CA ALA A 64 -4.72 11.78 -18.50
C ALA A 64 -3.55 11.39 -19.43
N ALA A 65 -3.38 12.08 -20.57
CA ALA A 65 -2.27 11.84 -21.50
C ALA A 65 -0.94 12.49 -21.06
N ASN A 66 -0.95 13.36 -20.05
CA ASN A 66 0.27 13.96 -19.52
C ASN A 66 1.12 12.90 -18.80
N THR A 67 2.44 13.02 -18.88
CA THR A 67 3.38 12.12 -18.20
C THR A 67 4.27 12.85 -17.20
N ASP A 68 4.46 14.16 -17.36
CA ASP A 68 5.12 14.99 -16.36
C ASP A 68 4.21 15.20 -15.13
N PRO A 69 4.68 14.94 -13.89
CA PRO A 69 3.84 15.05 -12.70
C PRO A 69 3.22 16.43 -12.48
N ALA A 70 3.95 17.51 -12.74
CA ALA A 70 3.46 18.87 -12.51
C ALA A 70 2.46 19.31 -13.59
N ALA A 71 2.73 18.98 -14.86
CA ALA A 71 1.78 19.20 -15.95
C ALA A 71 0.50 18.36 -15.76
N PHE A 72 0.64 17.11 -15.27
CA PHE A 72 -0.50 16.26 -14.95
C PHE A 72 -1.36 16.84 -13.82
N GLU A 73 -0.73 17.30 -12.73
CA GLU A 73 -1.44 17.98 -11.63
C GLU A 73 -2.19 19.20 -12.16
N LYS A 74 -1.52 20.06 -12.94
CA LYS A 74 -2.17 21.23 -13.55
C LYS A 74 -3.37 20.84 -14.42
N ALA A 75 -3.22 19.83 -15.28
CA ALA A 75 -4.32 19.36 -16.12
C ALA A 75 -5.47 18.77 -15.29
N SER A 76 -5.17 18.15 -14.15
CA SER A 76 -6.17 17.65 -13.19
C SER A 76 -6.93 18.79 -12.52
N ASP A 77 -6.24 19.86 -12.12
CA ASP A 77 -6.82 21.06 -11.53
C ASP A 77 -7.70 21.82 -12.55
N ASP A 78 -7.21 22.00 -13.78
CA ASP A 78 -7.96 22.64 -14.87
C ASP A 78 -9.23 21.83 -15.20
N PHE A 79 -9.13 20.49 -15.24
CA PHE A 79 -10.27 19.61 -15.41
C PHE A 79 -11.29 19.75 -14.27
N ALA A 80 -10.83 19.71 -13.02
CA ALA A 80 -11.70 19.80 -11.85
C ALA A 80 -12.42 21.17 -11.76
N THR A 81 -11.78 22.22 -12.24
CA THR A 81 -12.37 23.57 -12.35
C THR A 81 -13.45 23.61 -13.43
N LYS A 82 -13.19 23.00 -14.59
CA LYS A 82 -14.12 22.98 -15.72
C LYS A 82 -15.32 22.04 -15.49
N PHE A 83 -15.11 20.93 -14.77
CA PHE A 83 -16.12 19.91 -14.50
C PHE A 83 -16.22 19.61 -12.98
N PRO A 84 -16.76 20.56 -12.18
CA PRO A 84 -16.81 20.47 -10.72
C PRO A 84 -17.77 19.40 -10.19
N ASP A 85 -18.55 18.75 -11.06
CA ASP A 85 -19.42 17.63 -10.69
C ASP A 85 -18.96 16.30 -11.28
N SER A 86 -17.81 16.28 -11.97
CA SER A 86 -17.29 15.06 -12.61
C SER A 86 -16.84 14.03 -11.56
N GLU A 87 -17.21 12.77 -11.78
CA GLU A 87 -16.69 11.65 -10.99
C GLU A 87 -15.22 11.36 -11.37
N LEU A 88 -14.77 11.74 -12.57
CA LEU A 88 -13.43 11.43 -13.07
C LEU A 88 -12.31 12.22 -12.37
N ARG A 89 -12.65 13.25 -11.59
CA ARG A 89 -11.68 14.00 -10.77
C ARG A 89 -10.91 13.07 -9.84
N VAL A 90 -11.58 12.09 -9.25
CA VAL A 90 -10.95 11.12 -8.34
C VAL A 90 -9.86 10.32 -9.06
N LEU A 91 -10.09 9.93 -10.31
CA LEU A 91 -9.14 9.15 -11.11
C LEU A 91 -7.90 9.98 -11.48
N LEU A 92 -8.10 11.25 -11.86
CA LEU A 92 -6.99 12.16 -12.17
C LEU A 92 -6.12 12.41 -10.93
N TYR A 93 -6.70 12.83 -9.81
CA TYR A 93 -5.89 13.09 -8.61
C TYR A 93 -5.24 11.83 -8.05
N LYS A 94 -5.86 10.65 -8.21
CA LYS A 94 -5.25 9.37 -7.84
C LYS A 94 -4.03 9.03 -8.70
N ASN A 95 -4.07 9.32 -9.99
CA ASN A 95 -2.90 9.18 -10.86
C ASN A 95 -1.83 10.24 -10.55
N ALA A 96 -2.21 11.49 -10.27
CA ALA A 96 -1.29 12.53 -9.83
C ALA A 96 -0.55 12.13 -8.53
N MET A 97 -1.29 11.58 -7.56
CA MET A 97 -0.73 11.04 -6.31
C MET A 97 0.33 9.95 -6.58
N ARG A 98 0.02 8.97 -7.44
CA ARG A 98 0.95 7.89 -7.82
C ARG A 98 2.19 8.42 -8.57
N ASN A 99 2.01 9.40 -9.45
CA ASN A 99 3.11 10.03 -10.17
C ASN A 99 4.08 10.71 -9.20
N TYR A 100 3.56 11.46 -8.23
CA TYR A 100 4.39 12.09 -7.20
C TYR A 100 5.02 11.08 -6.23
N GLN A 101 4.31 10.00 -5.90
CA GLN A 101 4.86 8.92 -5.08
C GLN A 101 6.04 8.25 -5.79
N SER A 102 5.90 7.96 -7.09
CA SER A 102 6.98 7.43 -7.93
C SER A 102 8.16 8.38 -8.09
N ALA A 103 7.88 9.70 -8.10
CA ALA A 103 8.89 10.75 -8.08
C ALA A 103 9.52 10.99 -6.68
N ASN A 104 9.16 10.18 -5.67
CA ASN A 104 9.60 10.31 -4.29
C ASN A 104 9.32 11.71 -3.69
N ASN A 105 8.21 12.32 -4.08
CA ASN A 105 7.76 13.62 -3.59
C ASN A 105 6.61 13.45 -2.60
N GLY A 106 6.94 13.15 -1.35
CA GLY A 106 5.94 12.87 -0.31
C GLY A 106 4.98 14.04 -0.03
N GLU A 107 5.44 15.29 -0.12
CA GLU A 107 4.55 16.45 0.08
C GLU A 107 3.44 16.50 -0.97
N LYS A 108 3.79 16.34 -2.25
CA LYS A 108 2.80 16.32 -3.32
C LYS A 108 1.98 15.03 -3.34
N THR A 109 2.55 13.88 -2.94
CA THR A 109 1.79 12.64 -2.72
C THR A 109 0.68 12.85 -1.69
N GLU A 110 1.00 13.41 -0.52
CA GLU A 110 0.01 13.72 0.51
C GLU A 110 -1.03 14.71 0.00
N ALA A 111 -0.61 15.80 -0.63
CA ALA A 111 -1.53 16.81 -1.15
C ALA A 111 -2.54 16.23 -2.15
N MET A 112 -2.08 15.43 -3.11
CA MET A 112 -2.97 14.80 -4.10
C MET A 112 -3.83 13.68 -3.48
N GLY A 113 -3.28 12.91 -2.55
CA GLY A 113 -4.05 11.91 -1.81
C GLY A 113 -5.17 12.54 -0.99
N ARG A 114 -4.92 13.67 -0.32
CA ARG A 114 -5.98 14.43 0.38
C ARG A 114 -7.03 14.98 -0.59
N LYS A 115 -6.65 15.40 -1.81
CA LYS A 115 -7.63 15.74 -2.86
C LYS A 115 -8.49 14.52 -3.22
N VAL A 116 -7.89 13.33 -3.41
CA VAL A 116 -8.66 12.08 -3.63
C VAL A 116 -9.65 11.84 -2.49
N LEU A 117 -9.19 11.90 -1.24
CA LEU A 117 -10.02 11.65 -0.06
C LEU A 117 -11.13 12.69 0.14
N SER A 118 -11.00 13.88 -0.42
CA SER A 118 -12.07 14.88 -0.41
C SER A 118 -13.23 14.52 -1.35
N PHE A 119 -12.98 13.72 -2.39
CA PHE A 119 -14.00 13.21 -3.32
C PHE A 119 -14.46 11.80 -2.96
N ASP A 120 -13.53 10.96 -2.49
CA ASP A 120 -13.75 9.59 -2.08
C ASP A 120 -12.99 9.28 -0.79
N GLY A 121 -13.63 9.55 0.34
CA GLY A 121 -13.02 9.37 1.67
C GLY A 121 -12.78 7.92 2.05
N ASP A 122 -13.27 6.95 1.27
CA ASP A 122 -13.11 5.51 1.50
C ASP A 122 -12.05 4.88 0.58
N ASP A 123 -11.43 5.65 -0.32
CA ASP A 123 -10.42 5.14 -1.25
C ASP A 123 -9.22 4.54 -0.50
N PRO A 124 -9.06 3.21 -0.50
CA PRO A 124 -8.06 2.54 0.34
C PRO A 124 -6.62 2.85 -0.07
N GLU A 125 -6.36 3.14 -1.35
CA GLU A 125 -5.02 3.48 -1.79
C GLU A 125 -4.62 4.88 -1.32
N ALA A 126 -5.51 5.87 -1.45
CA ALA A 126 -5.25 7.21 -0.96
C ALA A 126 -5.10 7.24 0.57
N LEU A 127 -5.93 6.48 1.29
CA LEU A 127 -5.80 6.31 2.75
C LEU A 127 -4.41 5.77 3.12
N VAL A 128 -3.94 4.70 2.45
CA VAL A 128 -2.62 4.10 2.70
C VAL A 128 -1.49 5.08 2.36
N MET A 129 -1.52 5.70 1.17
CA MET A 129 -0.44 6.58 0.73
C MET A 129 -0.30 7.83 1.60
N VAL A 130 -1.41 8.46 1.99
CA VAL A 130 -1.38 9.62 2.89
C VAL A 130 -0.87 9.21 4.27
N ALA A 131 -1.38 8.11 4.82
CA ALA A 131 -0.95 7.59 6.12
C ALA A 131 0.56 7.24 6.15
N GLU A 132 1.09 6.65 5.07
CA GLU A 132 2.51 6.35 4.92
C GLU A 132 3.35 7.63 4.96
N VAL A 133 2.99 8.65 4.17
CA VAL A 133 3.71 9.93 4.16
C VAL A 133 3.70 10.58 5.55
N ILE A 134 2.55 10.59 6.23
CA ILE A 134 2.45 11.13 7.59
C ILE A 134 3.36 10.36 8.54
N ALA A 135 3.30 9.02 8.53
CA ALA A 135 4.10 8.17 9.41
C ALA A 135 5.62 8.40 9.23
N GLU A 136 6.05 8.69 8.00
CA GLU A 136 7.45 8.88 7.64
C GLU A 136 7.97 10.28 7.92
N LYS A 137 7.18 11.31 7.62
CA LYS A 137 7.59 12.70 7.77
C LYS A 137 7.48 13.20 9.20
N THR A 138 6.62 12.59 10.02
CA THR A 138 6.46 12.94 11.44
C THR A 138 7.69 12.51 12.24
N ARG A 139 8.30 13.47 12.92
CA ARG A 139 9.51 13.32 13.74
C ARG A 139 9.15 13.30 15.22
N ASP A 140 10.03 12.71 16.02
CA ASP A 140 9.81 12.60 17.47
C ASP A 140 9.78 13.95 18.18
N THR A 141 10.36 14.98 17.56
CA THR A 141 10.44 16.37 18.05
C THR A 141 9.25 17.24 17.64
N ASP A 142 8.35 16.74 16.79
CA ASP A 142 7.22 17.54 16.31
C ASP A 142 6.20 17.72 17.45
N LEU A 143 5.73 18.96 17.67
CA LEU A 143 4.77 19.25 18.74
C LEU A 143 3.41 18.57 18.52
N ASP A 144 3.04 18.35 17.26
CA ASP A 144 1.81 17.68 16.83
C ASP A 144 2.02 16.20 16.48
N ARG A 145 3.17 15.60 16.87
CA ARG A 145 3.54 14.21 16.55
C ARG A 145 2.42 13.21 16.81
N ASP A 146 1.87 13.24 18.02
CA ASP A 146 0.86 12.26 18.43
C ASP A 146 -0.44 12.43 17.64
N GLN A 147 -0.86 13.67 17.36
CA GLN A 147 -2.02 13.96 16.52
C GLN A 147 -1.82 13.43 15.09
N ARG A 148 -0.64 13.65 14.50
CA ARG A 148 -0.29 13.16 13.16
C ARG A 148 -0.27 11.64 13.11
N TYR A 149 0.29 10.98 14.12
CA TYR A 149 0.29 9.53 14.21
C TYR A 149 -1.11 8.96 14.38
N ASP A 150 -1.96 9.59 15.19
CA ASP A 150 -3.33 9.13 15.36
C ASP A 150 -4.16 9.30 14.08
N GLU A 151 -3.92 10.38 13.31
CA GLU A 151 -4.50 10.55 11.96
C GLU A 151 -4.07 9.41 11.01
N ALA A 152 -2.76 9.12 10.94
CA ALA A 152 -2.22 8.07 10.07
C ALA A 152 -2.74 6.68 10.46
N VAL A 153 -2.80 6.37 11.75
CA VAL A 153 -3.39 5.10 12.24
C VAL A 153 -4.85 5.02 11.85
N LYS A 154 -5.65 6.09 12.04
CA LYS A 154 -7.06 6.11 11.64
C LYS A 154 -7.24 5.84 10.14
N MET A 155 -6.43 6.48 9.30
CA MET A 155 -6.46 6.26 7.85
C MET A 155 -6.07 4.83 7.47
N ALA A 156 -4.97 4.31 8.03
CA ALA A 156 -4.51 2.96 7.76
C ALA A 156 -5.54 1.90 8.21
N THR A 157 -6.10 2.04 9.42
CA THR A 157 -7.18 1.16 9.90
C THR A 157 -8.39 1.23 8.97
N LYS A 158 -8.80 2.43 8.54
CA LYS A 158 -9.91 2.58 7.60
C LYS A 158 -9.64 1.85 6.28
N ALA A 159 -8.42 1.96 5.74
CA ALA A 159 -8.04 1.25 4.52
C ALA A 159 -8.17 -0.27 4.66
N THR A 160 -7.87 -0.85 5.84
CA THR A 160 -8.07 -2.31 6.05
C THR A 160 -9.54 -2.72 5.98
N SER A 161 -10.47 -1.81 6.29
CA SER A 161 -11.92 -2.05 6.21
C SER A 161 -12.47 -1.82 4.81
N THR A 162 -11.92 -0.88 4.04
CA THR A 162 -12.44 -0.51 2.71
C THR A 162 -11.76 -1.25 1.55
N VAL A 163 -10.61 -1.90 1.78
CA VAL A 163 -9.84 -2.58 0.72
C VAL A 163 -10.61 -3.68 -0.01
N ASP A 164 -11.62 -4.30 0.63
CA ASP A 164 -12.41 -5.34 -0.02
C ASP A 164 -13.56 -4.79 -0.86
N THR A 165 -14.05 -3.59 -0.55
CA THR A 165 -15.29 -2.99 -1.08
C THR A 165 -15.07 -1.80 -2.02
N ASP A 166 -14.01 -1.01 -1.80
CA ASP A 166 -13.83 0.33 -2.39
C ASP A 166 -12.66 0.41 -3.38
N ILE A 167 -12.17 -0.73 -3.85
CA ILE A 167 -11.18 -0.77 -4.93
C ILE A 167 -11.86 -0.62 -6.28
N ASN A 168 -11.65 0.54 -6.90
CA ASN A 168 -12.01 0.78 -8.29
C ASN A 168 -10.97 0.13 -9.23
N ALA A 169 -11.29 -1.06 -9.74
CA ALA A 169 -10.48 -1.76 -10.74
C ALA A 169 -11.06 -1.57 -12.15
N PRO A 170 -10.24 -1.41 -13.21
CA PRO A 170 -10.71 -1.39 -14.58
C PRO A 170 -11.46 -2.68 -14.96
N ALA A 171 -12.41 -2.58 -15.90
CA ALA A 171 -13.10 -3.75 -16.44
C ALA A 171 -12.09 -4.73 -17.06
N GLY A 172 -12.30 -6.03 -16.84
CA GLY A 172 -11.39 -7.08 -17.32
C GLY A 172 -10.11 -7.26 -16.50
N THR A 173 -9.99 -6.59 -15.35
CA THR A 173 -8.93 -6.84 -14.38
C THR A 173 -8.91 -8.31 -13.96
N PRO A 174 -7.81 -9.06 -14.18
CA PRO A 174 -7.69 -10.42 -13.68
C PRO A 174 -7.84 -10.46 -12.15
N GLN A 175 -8.64 -11.40 -11.66
CA GLN A 175 -9.00 -11.49 -10.24
C GLN A 175 -7.76 -11.70 -9.35
N ASP A 176 -6.81 -12.51 -9.80
CA ASP A 176 -5.53 -12.75 -9.12
C ASP A 176 -4.72 -11.47 -8.91
N LYS A 177 -4.70 -10.58 -9.90
CA LYS A 177 -4.05 -9.27 -9.80
C LYS A 177 -4.77 -8.34 -8.84
N LEU A 178 -6.10 -8.36 -8.85
CA LEU A 178 -6.91 -7.58 -7.92
C LEU A 178 -6.69 -8.03 -6.47
N ASP A 179 -6.71 -9.33 -6.24
CA ASP A 179 -6.52 -9.92 -4.91
C ASP A 179 -5.11 -9.67 -4.40
N ALA A 180 -4.09 -9.76 -5.27
CA ALA A 180 -2.72 -9.38 -4.93
C ALA A 180 -2.60 -7.90 -4.56
N TYR A 181 -3.29 -7.02 -5.29
CA TYR A 181 -3.29 -5.58 -5.01
C TYR A 181 -3.99 -5.25 -3.68
N LYS A 182 -5.15 -5.86 -3.42
CA LYS A 182 -5.85 -5.76 -2.13
C LYS A 182 -4.97 -6.23 -0.97
N SER A 183 -4.29 -7.35 -1.16
CA SER A 183 -3.35 -7.94 -0.20
C SER A 183 -2.19 -7.00 0.09
N LEU A 184 -1.61 -6.39 -0.94
CA LEU A 184 -0.55 -5.38 -0.81
C LEU A 184 -1.02 -4.15 -0.02
N LEU A 185 -2.19 -3.57 -0.34
CA LEU A 185 -2.72 -2.42 0.40
C LEU A 185 -2.98 -2.75 1.87
N ARG A 186 -3.54 -3.93 2.14
CA ARG A 186 -3.75 -4.42 3.50
C ARG A 186 -2.44 -4.59 4.25
N SER A 187 -1.41 -5.15 3.58
CA SER A 187 -0.07 -5.29 4.14
C SER A 187 0.54 -3.93 4.51
N ASN A 188 0.44 -2.94 3.61
CA ASN A 188 0.94 -1.60 3.84
C ASN A 188 0.22 -0.90 5.00
N ALA A 189 -1.11 -1.01 5.07
CA ALA A 189 -1.90 -0.46 6.16
C ALA A 189 -1.44 -1.00 7.53
N TYR A 190 -1.28 -2.33 7.65
CA TYR A 190 -0.76 -2.93 8.88
C TYR A 190 0.69 -2.52 9.17
N SER A 191 1.54 -2.38 8.15
CA SER A 191 2.93 -1.90 8.30
C SER A 191 2.97 -0.49 8.89
N ILE A 192 2.09 0.40 8.44
CA ILE A 192 1.99 1.78 8.95
C ILE A 192 1.61 1.77 10.42
N VAL A 193 0.55 1.05 10.80
CA VAL A 193 0.12 0.94 12.21
C VAL A 193 1.23 0.37 13.08
N GLY A 194 1.89 -0.70 12.63
CA GLY A 194 2.98 -1.34 13.37
C GLY A 194 4.21 -0.44 13.51
N THR A 195 4.55 0.32 12.47
CA THR A 195 5.67 1.27 12.48
C THR A 195 5.39 2.43 13.43
N ILE A 196 4.18 2.98 13.42
CA ILE A 196 3.79 4.05 14.35
C ILE A 196 3.78 3.53 15.79
N ALA A 197 3.24 2.34 16.03
CA ALA A 197 3.27 1.71 17.35
C ALA A 197 4.70 1.52 17.86
N TYR A 198 5.63 1.10 17.01
CA TYR A 198 7.05 0.99 17.36
C TYR A 198 7.65 2.35 17.76
N LYS A 199 7.35 3.41 17.01
CA LYS A 199 7.80 4.78 17.32
C LYS A 199 7.19 5.34 18.61
N LYS A 200 5.95 4.95 18.94
CA LYS A 200 5.29 5.24 20.22
C LYS A 200 5.72 4.28 21.34
N GLU A 201 6.75 3.46 21.11
CA GLU A 201 7.28 2.45 22.03
C GLU A 201 6.25 1.39 22.49
N ASN A 202 5.13 1.27 21.79
CA ASN A 202 4.13 0.23 22.00
C ASN A 202 4.53 -1.04 21.22
N TYR A 203 5.57 -1.70 21.70
CA TYR A 203 6.16 -2.86 21.04
C TYR A 203 5.22 -4.07 20.88
N PRO A 204 4.30 -4.37 21.81
CA PRO A 204 3.30 -5.42 21.59
C PRO A 204 2.39 -5.15 20.39
N VAL A 205 1.87 -3.92 20.26
CA VAL A 205 1.03 -3.53 19.10
C VAL A 205 1.85 -3.47 17.81
N ALA A 206 3.12 -3.05 17.90
CA ALA A 206 4.04 -3.08 16.78
C ALA A 206 4.25 -4.51 16.26
N GLN A 207 4.56 -5.44 17.16
CA GLN A 207 4.74 -6.86 16.83
C GLN A 207 3.49 -7.42 16.13
N GLU A 208 2.31 -7.20 16.72
CA GLU A 208 1.05 -7.72 16.17
C GLU A 208 0.80 -7.22 14.74
N ASN A 209 0.89 -5.91 14.52
CA ASN A 209 0.57 -5.33 13.22
C ASN A 209 1.66 -5.57 12.17
N LEU A 210 2.94 -5.59 12.54
CA LEU A 210 4.00 -5.95 11.60
C LEU A 210 3.90 -7.43 11.17
N GLN A 211 3.47 -8.32 12.08
CA GLN A 211 3.17 -9.71 11.72
C GLN A 211 1.97 -9.80 10.76
N LYS A 212 0.85 -9.12 11.07
CA LYS A 212 -0.31 -9.02 10.17
C LYS A 212 0.06 -8.47 8.79
N SER A 213 0.99 -7.52 8.72
CA SER A 213 1.50 -6.97 7.47
C SER A 213 2.17 -8.05 6.60
N ILE A 214 3.05 -8.86 7.20
CA ILE A 214 3.73 -9.96 6.51
C ILE A 214 2.74 -11.03 6.06
N ASP A 215 1.78 -11.38 6.92
CA ASP A 215 0.80 -12.44 6.64
C ASP A 215 -0.24 -12.00 5.60
N ALA A 216 -0.51 -10.70 5.48
CA ALA A 216 -1.43 -10.16 4.49
C ALA A 216 -0.86 -10.23 3.06
N TYR A 217 0.47 -10.22 2.88
CA TYR A 217 1.10 -10.32 1.56
C TYR A 217 2.38 -11.16 1.58
N PRO A 218 2.27 -12.48 1.83
CA PRO A 218 3.41 -13.35 2.13
C PRO A 218 4.28 -13.65 0.90
N SER A 219 3.78 -13.42 -0.32
CA SER A 219 4.49 -13.67 -1.57
C SER A 219 5.62 -12.67 -1.84
N GLN A 220 5.56 -11.47 -1.26
CA GLN A 220 6.59 -10.45 -1.36
C GLN A 220 6.80 -9.74 -0.02
N PRO A 221 7.43 -10.40 0.96
CA PRO A 221 7.67 -9.80 2.26
C PRO A 221 8.60 -8.59 2.15
N ASP A 222 8.19 -7.43 2.69
CA ASP A 222 9.04 -6.25 2.75
C ASP A 222 10.14 -6.43 3.83
N PRO A 223 11.43 -6.41 3.47
CA PRO A 223 12.52 -6.56 4.43
C PRO A 223 12.53 -5.48 5.53
N VAL A 224 12.01 -4.28 5.26
CA VAL A 224 11.87 -3.22 6.26
C VAL A 224 10.89 -3.65 7.36
N VAL A 225 9.75 -4.21 6.98
CA VAL A 225 8.72 -4.71 7.90
C VAL A 225 9.25 -5.87 8.72
N VAL A 226 9.93 -6.82 8.07
CA VAL A 226 10.54 -7.98 8.74
C VAL A 226 11.58 -7.53 9.76
N LEU A 227 12.47 -6.59 9.40
CA LEU A 227 13.45 -6.04 10.34
C LEU A 227 12.77 -5.31 11.52
N ARG A 228 11.76 -4.47 11.26
CA ARG A 228 11.03 -3.79 12.34
C ARG A 228 10.32 -4.77 13.28
N LEU A 229 9.84 -5.91 12.77
CA LEU A 229 9.26 -6.95 13.60
C LEU A 229 10.32 -7.58 14.53
N ALA A 230 11.51 -7.88 14.01
CA ALA A 230 12.63 -8.36 14.83
C ALA A 230 12.97 -7.38 15.95
N LEU A 231 13.09 -6.09 15.63
CA LEU A 231 13.36 -5.02 16.60
C LEU A 231 12.23 -4.89 17.64
N SER A 232 10.97 -5.06 17.22
CA SER A 232 9.82 -5.02 18.14
C SER A 232 9.82 -6.20 19.13
N LEU A 233 10.26 -7.38 18.68
CA LEU A 233 10.42 -8.57 19.52
C LEU A 233 11.59 -8.41 20.49
N ASP A 234 12.71 -7.88 20.01
CA ASP A 234 13.88 -7.58 20.84
C ASP A 234 13.56 -6.60 21.97
N LYS A 235 12.82 -5.52 21.66
CA LYS A 235 12.38 -4.55 22.67
C LYS A 235 11.45 -5.14 23.74
N GLN A 236 10.84 -6.29 23.46
CA GLN A 236 10.08 -7.09 24.41
C GLN A 236 10.91 -8.21 25.06
N GLN A 237 12.22 -8.25 24.82
CA GLN A 237 13.16 -9.26 25.30
C GLN A 237 12.85 -10.69 24.82
N LYS A 238 12.09 -10.83 23.74
CA LYS A 238 11.79 -12.11 23.07
C LYS A 238 12.94 -12.48 22.14
N TYR A 239 14.14 -12.64 22.70
CA TYR A 239 15.38 -12.74 21.94
C TYR A 239 15.42 -13.94 20.98
N PRO A 240 14.96 -15.15 21.35
CA PRO A 240 14.93 -16.28 20.41
C PRO A 240 14.04 -16.02 19.18
N GLU A 241 12.87 -15.43 19.39
CA GLU A 241 11.94 -15.07 18.32
C GLU A 241 12.48 -13.92 17.47
N ALA A 242 13.04 -12.90 18.11
CA ALA A 242 13.69 -11.78 17.43
C ALA A 242 14.83 -12.28 16.53
N LEU A 243 15.67 -13.21 17.02
CA LEU A 243 16.77 -13.77 16.24
C LEU A 243 16.28 -14.52 15.01
N LYS A 244 15.20 -15.31 15.13
CA LYS A 244 14.57 -15.99 14.01
C LYS A 244 14.10 -14.99 12.94
N VAL A 245 13.45 -13.91 13.35
CA VAL A 245 12.96 -12.88 12.42
C VAL A 245 14.11 -12.06 11.82
N ALA A 246 15.15 -11.75 12.60
CA ALA A 246 16.35 -11.06 12.12
C ALA A 246 17.09 -11.89 11.06
N ASN A 247 17.22 -13.20 11.24
CA ASN A 247 17.75 -14.12 10.22
C ASN A 247 16.95 -14.04 8.91
N ARG A 248 15.62 -14.05 8.99
CA ARG A 248 14.76 -13.85 7.82
C ARG A 248 15.02 -12.51 7.13
N ALA A 249 15.20 -11.42 7.89
CA ALA A 249 15.53 -10.11 7.30
C ALA A 249 16.90 -10.13 6.58
N VAL A 250 17.88 -10.88 7.10
CA VAL A 250 19.18 -11.10 6.46
C VAL A 250 19.04 -11.89 5.16
N GLU A 251 18.24 -12.96 5.14
CA GLU A 251 17.99 -13.77 3.95
C GLU A 251 17.33 -12.96 2.82
N LEU A 252 16.50 -11.98 3.18
CA LEU A 252 15.81 -11.10 2.23
C LEU A 252 16.69 -9.95 1.71
N THR A 253 17.92 -9.77 2.21
CA THR A 253 18.72 -8.56 1.93
C THR A 253 20.21 -8.83 1.68
N GLN A 254 20.77 -8.06 0.74
CA GLN A 254 22.22 -7.99 0.53
C GLN A 254 22.89 -7.06 1.55
N ASP A 255 24.14 -7.34 1.92
CA ASP A 255 24.84 -6.65 3.02
C ASP A 255 25.00 -5.15 2.84
N ASN A 256 25.41 -4.73 1.64
CA ASN A 256 25.65 -3.35 1.26
C ASN A 256 24.37 -2.53 1.00
N THR A 257 23.24 -2.91 1.56
CA THR A 257 21.95 -2.20 1.42
C THR A 257 21.54 -1.52 2.72
N ALA A 258 20.67 -0.51 2.59
CA ALA A 258 20.20 0.29 3.72
C ALA A 258 19.50 -0.53 4.82
N ILE A 259 18.87 -1.67 4.46
CA ILE A 259 18.22 -2.58 5.41
C ILE A 259 19.12 -3.75 5.76
N GLY A 260 19.96 -4.16 4.81
CA GLY A 260 20.82 -5.31 4.99
C GLY A 260 21.87 -5.14 6.07
N THR A 261 22.58 -4.01 6.11
CA THR A 261 23.57 -3.79 7.16
C THR A 261 22.91 -3.79 8.55
N PRO A 262 21.79 -3.07 8.80
CA PRO A 262 21.05 -3.17 10.06
C PRO A 262 20.56 -4.58 10.42
N ALA A 263 20.05 -5.35 9.46
CA ALA A 263 19.54 -6.70 9.72
C ALA A 263 20.62 -7.64 10.24
N ARG A 264 21.82 -7.60 9.63
CA ARG A 264 22.99 -8.38 10.11
C ARG A 264 23.45 -7.94 11.48
N ARG A 265 23.55 -6.63 11.73
CA ARG A 265 23.91 -6.09 13.05
C ARG A 265 22.97 -6.56 14.14
N GLU A 266 21.66 -6.52 13.87
CA GLU A 266 20.67 -6.94 14.86
C GLU A 266 20.70 -8.44 15.10
N ARG A 267 20.80 -9.25 14.04
CA ARG A 267 21.03 -10.70 14.16
C ARG A 267 22.26 -11.01 15.03
N ASP A 268 23.40 -10.39 14.75
CA ASP A 268 24.66 -10.68 15.46
C ASP A 268 24.57 -10.32 16.95
N ARG A 269 23.93 -9.19 17.27
CA ARG A 269 23.65 -8.78 18.65
C ARG A 269 22.74 -9.77 19.36
N LEU A 270 21.65 -10.19 18.71
CA LEU A 270 20.71 -11.16 19.27
C LEU A 270 21.35 -12.54 19.46
N GLN A 271 22.22 -12.96 18.55
CA GLN A 271 22.96 -14.22 18.67
C GLN A 271 23.83 -14.25 19.94
N GLN A 272 24.55 -13.15 20.23
CA GLN A 272 25.31 -13.01 21.47
C GLN A 272 24.40 -13.07 22.72
N LEU A 273 23.24 -12.40 22.70
CA LEU A 273 22.29 -12.41 23.81
C LEU A 273 21.66 -13.78 24.06
N THR A 274 21.51 -14.60 23.02
CA THR A 274 21.00 -15.98 23.14
C THR A 274 22.07 -17.03 23.44
N GLY A 275 23.33 -16.61 23.67
CA GLY A 275 24.44 -17.52 23.97
C GLY A 275 24.98 -18.30 22.75
N GLY A 276 24.62 -17.88 21.54
CA GLY A 276 25.17 -18.46 20.30
C GLY A 276 26.53 -17.84 19.95
N ALA A 277 27.51 -18.67 19.56
CA ALA A 277 28.76 -18.17 19.01
C ALA A 277 28.48 -17.35 17.73
N PRO A 278 29.04 -16.13 17.55
CA PRO A 278 28.81 -15.32 16.36
C PRO A 278 29.29 -16.04 15.09
N PRO A 279 28.59 -15.91 13.94
CA PRO A 279 29.02 -16.50 12.69
C PRO A 279 30.30 -15.81 12.24
N ALA A 280 31.25 -16.59 11.71
CA ALA A 280 32.53 -16.07 11.22
C ALA A 280 32.27 -14.96 10.18
N GLN A 281 32.87 -13.79 10.39
CA GLN A 281 32.84 -12.70 9.41
C GLN A 281 33.43 -13.20 8.07
N PRO A 282 32.84 -12.84 6.91
CA PRO A 282 33.49 -13.10 5.64
C PRO A 282 34.85 -12.39 5.63
N ALA A 283 35.93 -13.16 5.48
CA ALA A 283 37.27 -12.61 5.41
C ALA A 283 37.34 -11.56 4.30
N SER A 284 37.66 -10.32 4.67
CA SER A 284 38.06 -9.28 3.75
C SER A 284 39.28 -9.79 2.97
N GLN A 285 39.12 -10.05 1.67
CA GLN A 285 40.24 -10.42 0.81
C GLN A 285 41.25 -9.26 0.81
N PRO A 286 42.55 -9.52 1.06
CA PRO A 286 43.56 -8.49 0.99
C PRO A 286 43.69 -7.95 -0.44
N PRO A 287 44.02 -6.66 -0.61
CA PRO A 287 44.20 -6.06 -1.92
C PRO A 287 45.34 -6.77 -2.67
N LYS A 288 45.08 -7.13 -3.93
CA LYS A 288 46.11 -7.60 -4.85
C LYS A 288 46.98 -6.40 -5.21
N ASN A 289 48.27 -6.47 -4.86
CA ASN A 289 49.32 -5.61 -5.39
C ASN A 289 49.57 -5.94 -6.87
#